data_AF-A0A359F6H3-F1
#
_entry.id   AF-A0A359F6H3-F1
#
_cell.length_a   1.000
_cell.length_b   1.000
_cell.length_c   1.000
_cell.angle_alpha   90.00
_cell.angle_beta   90.00
_cell.angle_gamma   90.00
#
_symmetry.space_group_name_H-M   'P 1'
#
loop_
_entity.id
_entity.type
_entity.pdbx_description
1 polymer ?
#
loop_
_entity_poly.entity_id
_entity_poly.type
_entity_poly.pdbx_seq_one_letter_code
_entity_poly.pdbx_strand_id
1 'polypeptide(L)'
;APEVVFPALEATGMIEVVGHWVLEECCRQLAIWRDTGRQGRNFLVFVNVSTRQLEAVNFVAELERLIAGAEIEAHQLCFELGGLGAVPEHSPVWAVLRECKALGVRLAIDRFGENSSSFGMFRRLRCDYLKLDRGLVSARLATPHDDAIARAIVAMAKELGCQTIAEGVEEAASHERARVLGCQFVQGYLPGMPDDPERISEALSSERNAVTEAEVPQYSAPQYGAPQYSAPPYGAPQYGAPLDGTPPDHTSEPTVSARYEPAQSMPYRPRIEPVSGA
;
A
#
# COMPACT_ATOMS: atom_id res chain seq x y z
N ALA A 1 16.50 9.01 -5.01
CA ALA A 1 15.07 8.81 -4.72
C ALA A 1 14.80 7.31 -4.61
N PRO A 2 13.87 6.87 -3.74
CA PRO A 2 13.52 5.46 -3.57
C PRO A 2 13.25 4.74 -4.90
N GLU A 3 12.58 5.39 -5.85
CA GLU A 3 12.31 4.88 -7.22
C GLU A 3 13.53 4.30 -7.95
N VAL A 4 14.71 4.89 -7.70
CA VAL A 4 15.97 4.52 -8.37
C VAL A 4 16.71 3.44 -7.59
N VAL A 5 16.53 3.41 -6.27
CA VAL A 5 17.27 2.51 -5.35
C VAL A 5 16.52 1.19 -5.17
N PHE A 6 15.19 1.21 -5.17
CA PHE A 6 14.35 0.04 -4.93
C PHE A 6 14.61 -1.08 -5.95
N PRO A 7 14.65 -0.81 -7.28
CA PRO A 7 14.96 -1.86 -8.26
C PRO A 7 16.37 -2.46 -8.07
N ALA A 8 17.35 -1.65 -7.63
CA ALA A 8 18.70 -2.12 -7.35
C ALA A 8 18.77 -3.00 -6.09
N LEU A 9 18.04 -2.62 -5.03
CA LEU A 9 17.92 -3.44 -3.82
C LEU A 9 17.22 -4.77 -4.12
N GLU A 10 16.20 -4.73 -4.99
CA GLU A 10 15.51 -5.93 -5.44
C GLU A 10 16.43 -6.84 -6.27
N ALA A 11 17.14 -6.29 -7.25
CA ALA A 11 18.05 -7.06 -8.09
C ALA A 11 19.21 -7.72 -7.31
N THR A 12 19.62 -7.12 -6.19
CA THR A 12 20.71 -7.62 -5.34
C THR A 12 20.24 -8.48 -4.16
N GLY A 13 18.93 -8.60 -3.93
CA GLY A 13 18.37 -9.24 -2.74
C GLY A 13 18.52 -8.41 -1.45
N MET A 14 19.19 -7.25 -1.50
CA MET A 14 19.33 -6.34 -0.36
C MET A 14 17.99 -5.77 0.12
N ILE A 15 16.94 -5.87 -0.69
CA ILE A 15 15.59 -5.45 -0.30
C ILE A 15 15.07 -6.17 0.95
N GLU A 16 15.52 -7.41 1.20
CA GLU A 16 15.15 -8.15 2.41
C GLU A 16 15.82 -7.56 3.66
N VAL A 17 17.12 -7.26 3.57
CA VAL A 17 17.90 -6.67 4.67
C VAL A 17 17.43 -5.26 4.97
N VAL A 18 17.30 -4.41 3.94
CA VAL A 18 16.84 -3.03 4.10
C VAL A 18 15.39 -3.01 4.56
N GLY A 19 14.53 -3.86 3.99
CA GLY A 19 13.12 -3.93 4.36
C GLY A 19 12.91 -4.41 5.80
N HIS A 20 13.73 -5.34 6.29
CA HIS A 20 13.73 -5.73 7.70
C HIS A 20 14.13 -4.55 8.61
N TRP A 21 15.21 -3.84 8.28
CA TRP A 21 15.62 -2.64 9.02
C TRP A 21 14.55 -1.55 9.01
N VAL A 22 13.87 -1.31 7.89
CA VAL A 22 12.76 -0.35 7.80
C VAL A 22 11.61 -0.75 8.72
N LEU A 23 11.24 -2.03 8.78
CA LEU A 23 10.17 -2.51 9.66
C LEU A 23 10.55 -2.36 11.13
N GLU A 24 11.79 -2.70 11.50
CA GLU A 24 12.30 -2.51 12.85
C GLU A 24 12.26 -1.03 13.25
N GLU A 25 12.73 -0.14 12.38
CA GLU A 25 12.74 1.30 12.62
C GLU A 25 11.33 1.89 12.71
N CYS A 26 10.39 1.41 11.88
CA CYS A 26 8.98 1.80 11.98
C CYS A 26 8.36 1.37 13.32
N CYS A 27 8.64 0.16 13.78
CA CYS A 27 8.15 -0.31 15.08
C CYS A 27 8.75 0.51 16.23
N ARG A 28 10.06 0.75 16.19
CA ARG A 28 10.78 1.59 17.16
C ARG A 28 10.20 3.00 17.22
N GLN A 29 9.94 3.61 16.07
CA GLN A 29 9.42 4.97 15.99
C GLN A 29 7.95 5.05 16.45
N LEU A 30 7.12 4.06 16.10
CA LEU A 30 5.76 3.95 16.62
C LEU A 30 5.73 3.84 18.15
N ALA A 31 6.68 3.11 18.76
CA ALA A 31 6.81 3.04 20.22
C ALA A 31 7.14 4.40 20.84
N ILE A 32 8.04 5.17 20.22
CA ILE A 32 8.35 6.55 20.64
C ILE A 32 7.10 7.43 20.56
N TRP A 33 6.38 7.38 19.44
CA TRP A 33 5.17 8.19 19.26
C TRP A 33 4.04 7.78 20.20
N ARG A 34 3.85 6.49 20.48
CA ARG A 34 2.87 5.98 21.45
C ARG A 34 2.97 6.69 22.80
N ASP A 35 4.19 6.99 23.25
CA ASP A 35 4.46 7.61 24.54
C ASP A 35 4.18 9.14 24.56
N THR A 36 3.89 9.74 23.39
CA THR A 36 3.54 11.18 23.27
C THR A 36 2.06 11.50 23.56
N GLY A 37 1.22 10.47 23.79
CA GLY A 37 -0.19 10.61 24.18
C GLY A 37 -1.18 9.96 23.22
N ARG A 38 -2.49 10.27 23.36
CA ARG A 38 -3.58 9.61 22.61
C ARG A 38 -3.42 9.67 21.08
N GLN A 39 -2.91 10.78 20.55
CA GLN A 39 -2.68 10.91 19.10
C GLN A 39 -1.59 9.96 18.61
N GLY A 40 -0.51 9.79 19.38
CA GLY A 40 0.55 8.85 19.06
C GLY A 40 0.13 7.38 19.10
N ARG A 41 -0.80 7.02 19.99
CA ARG A 41 -1.38 5.65 20.07
C ARG A 41 -2.23 5.27 18.86
N ASN A 42 -2.71 6.24 18.10
CA ASN A 42 -3.53 6.02 16.90
C ASN A 42 -2.75 6.28 15.60
N PHE A 43 -1.43 6.48 15.69
CA PHE A 43 -0.61 6.78 14.52
C PHE A 43 -0.52 5.54 13.63
N LEU A 44 -0.78 5.72 12.34
CA LEU A 44 -0.74 4.67 11.32
C LEU A 44 0.44 4.93 10.38
N VAL A 45 1.35 3.97 10.29
CA VAL A 45 2.52 4.03 9.42
C VAL A 45 2.32 3.09 8.24
N PHE A 46 2.46 3.64 7.04
CA PHE A 46 2.44 2.88 5.79
C PHE A 46 3.87 2.46 5.43
N VAL A 47 4.10 1.16 5.23
CA VAL A 47 5.41 0.58 4.92
C VAL A 47 5.33 -0.15 3.60
N ASN A 48 6.22 0.18 2.66
CA ASN A 48 6.34 -0.55 1.41
C ASN A 48 6.97 -1.92 1.69
N VAL A 49 6.30 -2.99 1.27
CA VAL A 49 6.79 -4.36 1.44
C VAL A 49 6.91 -5.04 0.08
N SER A 50 8.11 -5.51 -0.23
CA SER A 50 8.37 -6.23 -1.48
C SER A 50 7.83 -7.66 -1.43
N THR A 51 7.49 -8.21 -2.60
CA THR A 51 7.09 -9.63 -2.72
C THR A 51 8.18 -10.56 -2.18
N ARG A 52 9.47 -10.26 -2.42
CA ARG A 52 10.58 -11.07 -1.94
C ARG A 52 10.62 -11.19 -0.41
N GLN A 53 10.37 -10.09 0.30
CA GLN A 53 10.26 -10.13 1.76
C GLN A 53 9.12 -11.05 2.23
N LEU A 54 7.98 -11.02 1.53
CA LEU A 54 6.82 -11.86 1.86
C LEU A 54 7.03 -13.35 1.51
N GLU A 55 8.02 -13.68 0.68
CA GLU A 55 8.43 -15.06 0.38
C GLU A 55 9.39 -15.63 1.42
N ALA A 56 9.95 -14.79 2.30
CA ALA A 56 10.85 -15.24 3.35
C ALA A 56 10.11 -16.11 4.38
N VAL A 57 10.66 -17.30 4.65
CA VAL A 57 10.03 -18.36 5.48
C VAL A 57 9.59 -17.86 6.87
N ASN A 58 10.30 -16.90 7.45
CA ASN A 58 10.06 -16.42 8.81
C ASN A 58 9.46 -15.00 8.89
N PHE A 59 8.94 -14.45 7.78
CA PHE A 59 8.48 -13.06 7.74
C PHE A 59 7.45 -12.74 8.83
N VAL A 60 6.43 -13.60 8.99
CA VAL A 60 5.36 -13.38 9.98
C VAL A 60 5.89 -13.47 11.41
N ALA A 61 6.68 -14.51 11.73
CA ALA A 61 7.25 -14.69 13.06
C ALA A 61 8.18 -13.53 13.45
N GLU A 62 8.92 -13.01 12.48
CA GLU A 62 9.79 -11.85 12.66
C GLU A 62 8.98 -10.57 12.90
N LEU A 63 7.90 -10.37 12.14
CA LEU A 63 6.98 -9.27 12.35
C LEU A 63 6.33 -9.30 13.75
N GLU A 64 5.89 -10.48 14.21
CA GLU A 64 5.38 -10.68 15.57
C GLU A 64 6.42 -10.28 16.62
N ARG A 65 7.67 -10.68 16.43
CA ARG A 65 8.78 -10.34 17.32
C ARG A 65 9.02 -8.83 17.39
N LEU A 66 9.01 -8.15 16.25
CA LEU A 66 9.20 -6.70 16.18
C LEU A 66 8.05 -5.94 16.85
N ILE A 67 6.81 -6.32 16.56
CA ILE A 67 5.60 -5.73 17.16
C ILE A 67 5.62 -5.91 18.69
N ALA A 68 5.88 -7.14 19.16
CA ALA A 68 5.92 -7.45 20.58
C ALA A 68 7.08 -6.73 21.29
N GLY A 69 8.27 -6.70 20.68
CA GLY A 69 9.45 -6.04 21.25
C GLY A 69 9.32 -4.52 21.34
N ALA A 70 8.58 -3.90 20.42
CA ALA A 70 8.27 -2.48 20.44
C ALA A 70 7.01 -2.15 21.25
N GLU A 71 6.24 -3.16 21.68
CA GLU A 71 4.98 -3.01 22.40
C GLU A 71 3.98 -2.06 21.68
N ILE A 72 3.90 -2.21 20.35
CA ILE A 72 2.94 -1.47 19.51
C ILE A 72 1.75 -2.35 19.17
N GLU A 73 0.65 -1.73 18.74
CA GLU A 73 -0.49 -2.46 18.21
C GLU A 73 -0.28 -2.73 16.71
N ALA A 74 -0.49 -3.97 16.26
CA ALA A 74 -0.27 -4.36 14.85
C ALA A 74 -1.05 -3.49 13.84
N HIS A 75 -2.22 -2.98 14.25
CA HIS A 75 -3.06 -2.12 13.41
C HIS A 75 -2.49 -0.72 13.17
N GLN A 76 -1.38 -0.37 13.82
CA GLN A 76 -0.59 0.84 13.56
C GLN A 76 0.34 0.68 12.35
N LEU A 77 0.49 -0.54 11.82
CA LEU A 77 1.20 -0.82 10.58
C LEU A 77 0.22 -1.03 9.44
N CYS A 78 0.52 -0.45 8.29
CA CYS A 78 -0.15 -0.72 7.02
C CYS A 78 0.88 -1.10 5.95
N PHE A 79 0.78 -2.29 5.36
CA PHE A 79 1.66 -2.68 4.27
C PHE A 79 1.16 -2.18 2.93
N GLU A 80 1.99 -1.42 2.22
CA GLU A 80 1.75 -0.98 0.84
C GLU A 80 2.26 -2.03 -0.13
N LEU A 81 1.37 -2.45 -1.02
CA LEU A 81 1.58 -3.57 -1.94
C LEU A 81 1.64 -3.05 -3.37
N GLY A 82 2.85 -2.70 -3.82
CA GLY A 82 3.13 -2.19 -5.16
C GLY A 82 3.82 -3.22 -6.04
N GLY A 83 3.16 -4.34 -6.36
CA GLY A 83 3.79 -5.38 -7.20
C GLY A 83 3.20 -6.79 -7.15
N LEU A 84 2.19 -7.05 -6.30
CA LEU A 84 1.63 -8.40 -6.20
C LEU A 84 0.77 -8.81 -7.39
N GLY A 85 0.54 -7.91 -8.35
CA GLY A 85 -0.23 -8.20 -9.54
C GLY A 85 0.38 -9.30 -10.43
N ALA A 86 1.70 -9.49 -10.36
CA ALA A 86 2.41 -10.56 -11.06
C ALA A 86 2.54 -11.86 -10.24
N VAL A 87 2.09 -11.85 -8.97
CA VAL A 87 2.23 -12.99 -8.07
C VAL A 87 1.19 -14.07 -8.43
N PRO A 88 1.61 -15.31 -8.72
CA PRO A 88 0.69 -16.40 -9.06
C PRO A 88 -0.32 -16.68 -7.95
N GLU A 89 -1.51 -17.15 -8.30
CA GLU A 89 -2.59 -17.41 -7.33
C GLU A 89 -2.21 -18.42 -6.24
N HIS A 90 -1.34 -19.37 -6.57
CA HIS A 90 -0.87 -20.42 -5.67
C HIS A 90 0.37 -20.02 -4.86
N SER A 91 0.84 -18.77 -5.00
CA SER A 91 2.02 -18.30 -4.27
C SER A 91 1.78 -18.30 -2.75
N PRO A 92 2.78 -18.68 -1.93
CA PRO A 92 2.70 -18.61 -0.48
C PRO A 92 2.52 -17.18 0.06
N VAL A 93 2.87 -16.16 -0.73
CA VAL A 93 2.72 -14.74 -0.38
C VAL A 93 1.29 -14.40 0.06
N TRP A 94 0.28 -15.00 -0.59
CA TRP A 94 -1.11 -14.75 -0.22
C TRP A 94 -1.47 -15.31 1.16
N ALA A 95 -0.82 -16.38 1.61
CA ALA A 95 -1.00 -16.92 2.96
C ALA A 95 -0.34 -16.01 3.99
N VAL A 96 0.90 -15.58 3.73
CA VAL A 96 1.64 -14.64 4.57
C VAL A 96 0.86 -13.34 4.79
N LEU A 97 0.28 -12.76 3.73
CA LEU A 97 -0.53 -11.54 3.86
C LEU A 97 -1.82 -11.74 4.67
N ARG A 98 -2.43 -12.93 4.61
CA ARG A 98 -3.58 -13.27 5.46
C ARG A 98 -3.17 -13.43 6.91
N GLU A 99 -2.00 -14.00 7.18
CA GLU A 99 -1.44 -14.11 8.52
C GLU A 99 -1.12 -12.72 9.10
N CYS A 100 -0.47 -11.84 8.34
CA CYS A 100 -0.26 -10.44 8.75
C CYS A 100 -1.60 -9.73 9.07
N LYS A 101 -2.64 -9.94 8.27
CA LYS A 101 -3.98 -9.42 8.55
C LYS A 101 -4.59 -10.01 9.82
N ALA A 102 -4.37 -11.29 10.09
CA ALA A 102 -4.83 -11.95 11.32
C ALA A 102 -4.12 -11.39 12.57
N LEU A 103 -2.87 -10.94 12.44
CA LEU A 103 -2.16 -10.20 13.50
C LEU A 103 -2.77 -8.80 13.74
N GLY A 104 -3.49 -8.25 12.77
CA GLY A 104 -4.10 -6.92 12.83
C GLY A 104 -3.43 -5.89 11.93
N VAL A 105 -2.39 -6.25 11.18
CA VAL A 105 -1.74 -5.35 10.21
C VAL A 105 -2.71 -5.00 9.10
N ARG A 106 -2.74 -3.72 8.72
CA ARG A 106 -3.58 -3.23 7.62
C ARG A 106 -2.87 -3.42 6.28
N LEU A 107 -3.63 -3.49 5.19
CA LEU A 107 -3.08 -3.63 3.83
C LEU A 107 -3.58 -2.50 2.94
N ALA A 108 -2.68 -1.95 2.14
CA ALA A 108 -2.94 -0.94 1.13
C ALA A 108 -2.52 -1.46 -0.25
N ILE A 109 -3.37 -1.26 -1.27
CA ILE A 109 -2.94 -1.43 -2.66
C ILE A 109 -2.35 -0.11 -3.14
N ASP A 110 -1.09 -0.14 -3.56
CA ASP A 110 -0.38 1.01 -4.10
C ASP A 110 -0.61 1.13 -5.62
N ARG A 111 -0.66 2.38 -6.13
CA ARG A 111 -0.73 2.70 -7.57
C ARG A 111 -1.85 1.99 -8.33
N PHE A 112 -3.06 2.00 -7.76
CA PHE A 112 -4.22 1.38 -8.40
C PHE A 112 -4.59 2.14 -9.69
N GLY A 113 -4.51 1.46 -10.84
CA GLY A 113 -4.84 2.01 -12.16
C GLY A 113 -3.69 2.10 -13.15
N GLU A 114 -2.43 1.91 -12.72
CA GLU A 114 -1.26 1.95 -13.63
C GLU A 114 -1.10 0.67 -14.47
N ASN A 115 -1.64 -0.47 -14.02
CA ASN A 115 -1.59 -1.74 -14.74
C ASN A 115 -2.79 -2.64 -14.40
N SER A 116 -3.15 -3.55 -15.32
CA SER A 116 -4.31 -4.44 -15.26
C SER A 116 -4.32 -5.43 -14.08
N SER A 117 -3.25 -5.46 -13.29
CA SER A 117 -2.98 -6.46 -12.28
C SER A 117 -3.55 -6.11 -10.89
N SER A 118 -4.10 -4.91 -10.70
CA SER A 118 -4.55 -4.42 -9.38
C SER A 118 -5.90 -4.96 -8.92
N PHE A 119 -6.83 -5.24 -9.84
CA PHE A 119 -8.14 -5.79 -9.48
C PHE A 119 -8.07 -7.23 -8.96
N GLY A 120 -7.16 -8.04 -9.52
CA GLY A 120 -6.92 -9.42 -9.07
C GLY A 120 -6.39 -9.49 -7.64
N MET A 121 -5.56 -8.52 -7.24
CA MET A 121 -5.11 -8.38 -5.84
C MET A 121 -6.29 -8.02 -4.93
N PHE A 122 -7.05 -7.00 -5.32
CA PHE A 122 -8.20 -6.50 -4.55
C PHE A 122 -9.28 -7.57 -4.32
N ARG A 123 -9.50 -8.46 -5.28
CA ARG A 123 -10.47 -9.57 -5.11
C ARG A 123 -10.02 -10.63 -4.08
N ARG A 124 -8.71 -10.81 -3.89
CA ARG A 124 -8.14 -11.88 -3.03
C ARG A 124 -7.89 -11.43 -1.61
N LEU A 125 -7.54 -10.15 -1.45
CA LEU A 125 -7.20 -9.56 -0.16
C LEU A 125 -8.25 -8.52 0.19
N ARG A 126 -8.75 -8.59 1.42
CA ARG A 126 -9.56 -7.51 2.00
C ARG A 126 -8.61 -6.39 2.41
N CYS A 127 -8.27 -5.53 1.46
CA CYS A 127 -7.44 -4.36 1.70
C CYS A 127 -8.23 -3.28 2.45
N ASP A 128 -7.53 -2.59 3.35
CA ASP A 128 -8.08 -1.50 4.16
C ASP A 128 -7.97 -0.17 3.40
N TYR A 129 -6.94 -0.03 2.57
CA TYR A 129 -6.68 1.17 1.78
C TYR A 129 -6.45 0.89 0.30
N LEU A 130 -6.88 1.85 -0.52
CA LEU A 130 -6.62 1.90 -1.95
C LEU A 130 -6.00 3.26 -2.30
N LYS A 131 -4.81 3.24 -2.88
CA LYS A 131 -4.11 4.47 -3.25
C LYS A 131 -4.32 4.77 -4.74
N LEU A 132 -4.84 5.96 -5.02
CA LEU A 132 -5.02 6.48 -6.38
C LEU A 132 -3.80 7.32 -6.73
N ASP A 133 -3.07 6.90 -7.77
CA ASP A 133 -1.89 7.61 -8.23
C ASP A 133 -2.19 9.05 -8.68
N ARG A 134 -1.17 9.90 -8.64
CA ARG A 134 -1.18 11.30 -9.08
C ARG A 134 -1.81 11.49 -10.46
N GLY A 135 -1.62 10.56 -11.40
CA GLY A 135 -2.23 10.63 -12.73
C GLY A 135 -3.75 10.67 -12.69
N LEU A 136 -4.38 9.97 -11.73
CA LEU A 136 -5.83 9.95 -11.57
C LEU A 136 -6.38 11.12 -10.78
N VAL A 137 -5.59 11.76 -9.91
CA VAL A 137 -6.07 12.80 -8.98
C VAL A 137 -5.56 14.22 -9.26
N SER A 138 -4.49 14.38 -10.05
CA SER A 138 -3.97 15.70 -10.44
C SER A 138 -4.96 16.51 -11.28
N ALA A 139 -5.36 17.68 -10.79
CA ALA A 139 -6.23 18.61 -11.52
C ALA A 139 -5.60 19.14 -12.83
N ARG A 140 -4.27 19.13 -12.93
CA ARG A 140 -3.53 19.58 -14.12
C ARG A 140 -3.51 18.54 -15.24
N LEU A 141 -3.55 17.26 -14.88
CA LEU A 141 -3.45 16.13 -15.81
C LEU A 141 -4.84 15.56 -16.16
N ALA A 142 -5.87 15.95 -15.41
CA ALA A 142 -7.21 15.38 -15.51
C ALA A 142 -7.83 15.52 -16.90
N THR A 143 -8.23 14.39 -17.47
CA THR A 143 -9.18 14.36 -18.59
C THR A 143 -10.57 13.91 -18.11
N PRO A 144 -11.65 14.17 -18.87
CA PRO A 144 -12.97 13.61 -18.56
C PRO A 144 -13.00 12.09 -18.44
N HIS A 145 -12.08 11.40 -19.12
CA HIS A 145 -11.91 9.96 -19.05
C HIS A 145 -11.29 9.53 -17.72
N ASP A 146 -10.22 10.19 -17.27
CA ASP A 146 -9.59 9.91 -15.97
C ASP A 146 -10.55 10.19 -14.81
N ASP A 147 -11.37 11.23 -14.94
CA ASP A 147 -12.44 11.54 -14.01
C ASP A 147 -13.48 10.42 -13.89
N ALA A 148 -13.86 9.80 -15.01
CA ALA A 148 -14.78 8.67 -15.00
C ALA A 148 -14.16 7.44 -14.32
N ILE A 149 -12.88 7.17 -14.62
CA ILE A 149 -12.12 6.08 -14.01
C ILE A 149 -11.98 6.29 -12.50
N ALA A 150 -11.53 7.47 -12.07
CA ALA A 150 -11.33 7.78 -10.66
C ALA A 150 -12.64 7.65 -9.86
N ARG A 151 -13.76 8.16 -10.39
CA ARG A 151 -15.08 7.99 -9.75
C ARG A 151 -15.49 6.53 -9.62
N ALA A 152 -15.28 5.72 -10.66
CA ALA A 152 -15.59 4.29 -10.61
C ALA A 152 -14.74 3.56 -9.56
N ILE A 153 -13.46 3.90 -9.48
CA ILE A 153 -12.52 3.33 -8.49
C ILE A 153 -12.94 3.70 -7.06
N VAL A 154 -13.23 4.98 -6.79
CA VAL A 154 -13.64 5.42 -5.45
C VAL A 154 -14.98 4.79 -5.05
N ALA A 155 -15.94 4.72 -5.96
CA ALA A 155 -17.22 4.05 -5.70
C ALA A 155 -17.02 2.56 -5.38
N MET A 156 -16.20 1.87 -6.15
CA MET A 156 -15.86 0.47 -5.90
C MET A 156 -15.19 0.27 -4.54
N ALA A 157 -14.21 1.10 -4.19
CA ALA A 157 -13.54 1.04 -2.89
C ALA A 157 -14.54 1.19 -1.73
N LYS A 158 -15.46 2.15 -1.85
CA LYS A 158 -16.53 2.39 -0.87
C LYS A 158 -17.43 1.17 -0.68
N GLU A 159 -17.93 0.57 -1.77
CA GLU A 159 -18.78 -0.64 -1.71
C GLU A 159 -18.06 -1.84 -1.08
N LEU A 160 -16.74 -1.87 -1.18
CA LEU A 160 -15.90 -2.94 -0.66
C LEU A 160 -15.38 -2.64 0.76
N GLY A 161 -15.78 -1.53 1.36
CA GLY A 161 -15.38 -1.11 2.70
C GLY A 161 -13.92 -0.67 2.80
N CYS A 162 -13.32 -0.27 1.67
CA CYS A 162 -11.94 0.16 1.56
C CYS A 162 -11.86 1.69 1.52
N GLN A 163 -10.93 2.25 2.29
CA GLN A 163 -10.68 3.69 2.31
C GLN A 163 -9.76 4.08 1.14
N THR A 164 -9.89 5.28 0.62
CA THR A 164 -9.13 5.76 -0.54
C THR A 164 -8.19 6.89 -0.15
N ILE A 165 -6.98 6.83 -0.70
CA ILE A 165 -5.93 7.84 -0.53
C ILE A 165 -5.59 8.40 -1.92
N ALA A 166 -5.74 9.71 -2.11
CA ALA A 166 -5.29 10.39 -3.32
C ALA A 166 -3.82 10.81 -3.20
N GLU A 167 -2.95 10.34 -4.08
CA GLU A 167 -1.51 10.58 -4.02
C GLU A 167 -1.02 11.74 -4.90
N GLY A 168 0.14 12.31 -4.56
CA GLY A 168 0.75 13.41 -5.31
C GLY A 168 -0.07 14.70 -5.27
N VAL A 169 -0.78 14.97 -4.18
CA VAL A 169 -1.57 16.19 -4.00
C VAL A 169 -0.68 17.36 -3.60
N GLU A 170 -0.28 18.14 -4.58
CA GLU A 170 0.69 19.25 -4.41
C GLU A 170 0.04 20.65 -4.52
N GLU A 171 -1.21 20.72 -4.99
CA GLU A 171 -1.94 21.98 -5.12
C GLU A 171 -3.40 21.89 -4.65
N ALA A 172 -3.95 23.03 -4.22
CA ALA A 172 -5.32 23.12 -3.69
C ALA A 172 -6.38 22.61 -4.68
N ALA A 173 -6.17 22.77 -5.99
CA ALA A 173 -7.09 22.26 -7.01
C ALA A 173 -7.14 20.72 -7.02
N SER A 174 -6.01 20.05 -6.84
CA SER A 174 -5.93 18.58 -6.75
C SER A 174 -6.52 18.06 -5.44
N HIS A 175 -6.36 18.81 -4.34
CA HIS A 175 -7.04 18.50 -3.08
C HIS A 175 -8.56 18.59 -3.21
N GLU A 176 -9.07 19.68 -3.80
CA GLU A 176 -10.51 19.85 -4.03
C GLU A 176 -11.05 18.77 -4.98
N ARG A 177 -10.28 18.40 -6.01
CA ARG A 177 -10.65 17.28 -6.88
C ARG A 177 -10.73 15.97 -6.12
N ALA A 178 -9.75 15.64 -5.28
CA ALA A 178 -9.80 14.45 -4.43
C ALA A 178 -11.04 14.44 -3.52
N ARG A 179 -11.41 15.60 -2.95
CA ARG A 179 -12.65 15.77 -2.17
C ARG A 179 -13.90 15.50 -3.00
N VAL A 180 -14.01 16.09 -4.19
CA VAL A 180 -15.16 15.90 -5.09
C VAL A 180 -15.28 14.45 -5.56
N LEU A 181 -14.16 13.76 -5.78
CA LEU A 181 -14.14 12.34 -6.12
C LEU A 181 -14.61 11.45 -4.95
N GLY A 182 -14.60 11.96 -3.72
CA GLY A 182 -14.97 11.23 -2.51
C GLY A 182 -13.80 10.49 -1.86
N CYS A 183 -12.56 10.90 -2.13
CA CYS A 183 -11.40 10.32 -1.47
C CYS A 183 -11.42 10.64 0.04
N GLN A 184 -11.13 9.66 0.89
CA GLN A 184 -11.12 9.86 2.34
C GLN A 184 -9.86 10.56 2.83
N PHE A 185 -8.73 10.31 2.16
CA PHE A 185 -7.44 10.87 2.52
C PHE A 185 -6.69 11.40 1.30
N VAL A 186 -5.74 12.30 1.55
CA VAL A 186 -4.80 12.84 0.57
C VAL A 186 -3.37 12.66 1.06
N GLN A 187 -2.46 12.40 0.13
CA GLN A 187 -1.02 12.32 0.34
C GLN A 187 -0.31 13.23 -0.68
N GLY A 188 0.52 14.16 -0.23
CA GLY A 188 1.23 15.06 -1.15
C GLY A 188 2.00 16.18 -0.47
N TYR A 189 2.76 16.97 -1.22
CA TYR A 189 3.51 18.09 -0.63
C TYR A 189 2.61 19.19 -0.06
N LEU A 190 1.34 19.22 -0.46
CA LEU A 190 0.35 20.14 0.09
C LEU A 190 0.03 19.84 1.57
N PRO A 191 -0.39 18.61 1.96
CA PRO A 191 -0.61 18.28 3.38
C PRO A 191 0.69 18.22 4.20
N GLY A 192 1.84 17.92 3.58
CA GLY A 192 3.12 18.05 4.25
C GLY A 192 4.25 17.31 3.55
N MET A 193 5.44 17.90 3.56
CA MET A 193 6.64 17.26 3.04
C MET A 193 7.03 16.05 3.90
N PRO A 194 7.70 15.04 3.32
CA PRO A 194 8.43 14.05 4.09
C PRO A 194 9.41 14.75 5.03
N ASP A 195 9.46 14.32 6.29
CA ASP A 195 10.26 14.98 7.32
C ASP A 195 10.84 13.95 8.29
N ASP A 196 11.84 14.37 9.07
CA ASP A 196 12.48 13.53 10.08
C ASP A 196 11.50 13.26 11.25
N PRO A 197 11.63 12.10 11.94
CA PRO A 197 10.67 11.71 12.97
C PRO A 197 10.51 12.70 14.12
N GLU A 198 11.57 13.41 14.50
CA GLU A 198 11.55 14.44 15.52
C GLU A 198 10.65 15.62 15.11
N ARG A 199 10.73 16.04 13.85
CA ARG A 199 9.94 17.16 13.32
C ARG A 199 8.47 16.77 13.18
N ILE A 200 8.19 15.53 12.81
CA ILE A 200 6.83 14.97 12.86
C ILE A 200 6.30 14.98 14.31
N SER A 201 7.13 14.60 15.28
CA SER A 201 6.76 14.59 16.71
C SER A 201 6.42 15.99 17.24
N GLU A 202 7.20 16.99 16.84
CA GLU A 202 6.96 18.40 17.17
C GLU A 202 5.64 18.90 16.56
N ALA A 203 5.39 18.61 15.28
CA ALA A 203 4.15 18.97 14.60
C ALA A 203 2.93 18.37 15.31
N LEU A 204 2.97 17.08 15.66
CA LEU A 204 1.92 16.38 16.41
C LEU A 204 1.67 17.02 17.79
N SER A 205 2.75 17.42 18.48
CA SER A 205 2.64 18.07 19.79
C SER A 205 2.07 19.49 19.72
N SER A 206 2.30 20.19 18.61
CA SER A 206 1.78 21.54 18.38
C SER A 206 0.29 21.56 18.01
N GLU A 207 -0.20 20.59 17.25
CA GLU A 207 -1.62 20.41 16.93
C GLU A 207 -2.46 20.12 18.19
N ARG A 208 -1.86 19.46 19.20
CA ARG A 208 -2.48 19.22 20.51
C ARG A 208 -2.88 20.50 21.26
N ASN A 209 -2.22 21.62 20.98
CA ASN A 209 -2.53 22.92 21.59
C ASN A 209 -3.57 23.74 20.79
N ALA A 210 -3.91 23.32 19.56
CA ALA A 210 -4.80 24.05 18.68
C ALA A 210 -6.22 23.45 18.60
N VAL A 211 -6.41 22.18 18.96
CA VAL A 211 -7.71 21.48 18.88
C VAL A 211 -8.20 21.08 20.27
N THR A 212 -9.13 21.84 20.83
CA THR A 212 -9.99 21.39 21.93
C THR A 212 -10.92 20.27 21.43
N GLU A 213 -10.77 19.07 21.99
CA GLU A 213 -11.75 17.96 22.02
C GLU A 213 -12.68 17.78 20.81
N ALA A 214 -12.16 17.83 19.58
CA ALA A 214 -12.88 17.27 18.44
C ALA A 214 -12.66 15.75 18.44
N GLU A 215 -13.75 14.98 18.51
CA GLU A 215 -13.73 13.51 18.49
C GLU A 215 -13.01 13.00 17.24
N VAL A 216 -11.81 12.44 17.44
CA VAL A 216 -11.10 11.68 16.41
C VAL A 216 -11.89 10.39 16.17
N PRO A 217 -12.23 10.03 14.91
CA PRO A 217 -13.00 8.83 14.62
C PRO A 217 -12.30 7.59 15.19
N GLN A 218 -12.95 6.90 16.13
CA GLN A 218 -12.47 5.60 16.59
C GLN A 218 -12.56 4.61 15.42
N TYR A 219 -11.42 4.11 14.97
CA TYR A 219 -11.39 2.99 14.04
C TYR A 219 -11.96 1.75 14.72
N SER A 220 -13.20 1.40 14.41
CA SER A 220 -13.75 0.09 14.73
C SER A 220 -13.48 -0.83 13.55
N ALA A 221 -12.58 -1.81 13.73
CA ALA A 221 -12.41 -2.85 12.74
C ALA A 221 -13.79 -3.49 12.48
N PRO A 222 -14.27 -3.54 11.23
CA PRO A 222 -15.60 -4.08 10.99
C PRO A 222 -15.60 -5.58 11.32
N GLN A 223 -16.53 -5.99 12.19
CA GLN A 223 -16.72 -7.39 12.59
C GLN A 223 -17.36 -8.15 11.42
N TYR A 224 -16.54 -8.73 10.55
CA TYR A 224 -17.00 -9.66 9.54
C TYR A 224 -16.65 -11.09 9.97
N GLY A 225 -17.65 -11.98 9.98
CA GLY A 225 -17.46 -13.39 10.26
C GLY A 225 -16.40 -14.01 9.35
N ALA A 226 -15.70 -15.03 9.86
CA ALA A 226 -14.68 -15.76 9.13
C ALA A 226 -15.21 -16.22 7.75
N PRO A 227 -14.49 -15.98 6.64
CA PRO A 227 -14.92 -16.46 5.34
C PRO A 227 -14.90 -18.00 5.31
N GLN A 228 -16.04 -18.60 4.94
CA GLN A 228 -16.08 -19.98 4.51
C GLN A 228 -15.51 -20.04 3.08
N TYR A 229 -14.23 -20.37 2.95
CA TYR A 229 -13.65 -20.68 1.65
C TYR A 229 -14.13 -22.07 1.23
N SER A 230 -15.21 -22.14 0.46
CA SER A 230 -15.51 -23.34 -0.33
C SER A 230 -14.50 -23.42 -1.48
N ALA A 231 -13.83 -24.55 -1.63
CA ALA A 231 -12.94 -24.81 -2.76
C ALA A 231 -13.66 -24.53 -4.10
N PRO A 232 -12.97 -23.96 -5.11
CA PRO A 232 -13.56 -23.74 -6.42
C PRO A 232 -14.02 -25.08 -7.05
N PRO A 233 -15.10 -25.09 -7.85
CA PRO A 233 -15.72 -26.31 -8.37
C PRO A 233 -14.96 -26.96 -9.55
N TYR A 234 -13.74 -26.48 -9.86
CA TYR A 234 -12.93 -27.03 -10.93
C TYR A 234 -11.93 -28.03 -10.35
N GLY A 235 -12.11 -29.30 -10.73
CA GLY A 235 -11.29 -30.43 -10.29
C GLY A 235 -9.79 -30.19 -10.53
N ALA A 236 -8.97 -30.86 -9.71
CA ALA A 236 -7.52 -30.80 -9.77
C ALA A 236 -6.98 -30.94 -11.21
N PRO A 237 -5.97 -30.15 -11.62
CA PRO A 237 -5.33 -30.36 -12.91
C PRO A 237 -4.68 -31.75 -12.93
N GLN A 238 -5.14 -32.58 -13.87
CA GLN A 238 -4.47 -33.85 -14.18
C GLN A 238 -3.17 -33.52 -14.91
N TYR A 239 -2.03 -33.80 -14.28
CA TYR A 239 -0.73 -33.75 -14.95
C TYR A 239 -0.68 -34.86 -16.01
N GLY A 240 -0.81 -34.48 -17.28
CA GLY A 240 -0.55 -35.35 -18.43
C GLY A 240 0.95 -35.61 -18.59
N ALA A 241 1.31 -36.86 -18.88
CA ALA A 241 2.65 -37.33 -19.16
C ALA A 241 3.32 -36.62 -20.36
N PRO A 242 4.66 -36.61 -20.47
CA PRO A 242 5.37 -35.81 -21.47
C PRO A 242 5.20 -36.40 -22.87
N LEU A 243 4.93 -35.54 -23.86
CA LEU A 243 4.99 -35.89 -25.28
C LEU A 243 6.36 -35.52 -25.86
N ASP A 244 6.86 -36.45 -26.67
CA ASP A 244 8.17 -36.53 -27.31
C ASP A 244 8.54 -35.35 -28.24
N GLY A 245 9.84 -35.27 -28.51
CA GLY A 245 10.55 -34.18 -29.17
C GLY A 245 10.13 -33.82 -30.59
N THR A 246 10.15 -32.51 -30.87
CA THR A 246 10.77 -31.88 -32.06
C THR A 246 10.80 -30.36 -31.83
N PRO A 247 11.93 -29.66 -32.10
CA PRO A 247 11.99 -28.21 -31.93
C PRO A 247 11.52 -27.49 -33.20
N PRO A 248 10.72 -26.42 -33.11
CA PRO A 248 10.55 -25.51 -34.23
C PRO A 248 11.69 -24.47 -34.23
N ASP A 249 12.42 -24.46 -35.34
CA ASP A 249 13.28 -23.36 -35.79
C ASP A 249 12.41 -22.25 -36.38
N HIS A 250 12.47 -21.04 -35.82
CA HIS A 250 12.13 -19.82 -36.55
C HIS A 250 12.94 -18.62 -36.03
N THR A 251 13.88 -18.22 -36.87
CA THR A 251 14.52 -16.92 -36.95
C THR A 251 13.50 -15.78 -36.99
N SER A 252 13.45 -14.96 -35.94
CA SER A 252 12.83 -13.63 -35.91
C SER A 252 13.33 -12.90 -34.66
N GLU A 253 14.27 -11.97 -34.81
CA GLU A 253 14.65 -11.07 -33.71
C GLU A 253 13.47 -10.15 -33.37
N PRO A 254 12.98 -10.09 -32.11
CA PRO A 254 12.09 -9.02 -31.70
C PRO A 254 12.92 -7.79 -31.39
N THR A 255 12.78 -6.76 -32.24
CA THR A 255 13.25 -5.41 -31.95
C THR A 255 12.46 -4.86 -30.76
N VAL A 256 13.04 -4.88 -29.56
CA VAL A 256 12.47 -4.25 -28.37
C VAL A 256 12.83 -2.76 -28.41
N SER A 257 11.91 -1.94 -28.92
CA SER A 257 11.99 -0.48 -28.74
C SER A 257 11.38 -0.10 -27.39
N ALA A 258 12.12 -0.26 -26.30
CA ALA A 258 11.76 0.32 -25.01
C ALA A 258 12.23 1.79 -24.99
N ARG A 259 11.31 2.73 -25.23
CA ARG A 259 11.55 4.13 -24.89
C ARG A 259 11.35 4.28 -23.39
N TYR A 260 12.46 4.41 -22.67
CA TYR A 260 12.50 4.83 -21.28
C TYR A 260 12.16 6.33 -21.22
N GLU A 261 10.96 6.68 -20.79
CA GLU A 261 10.69 8.03 -20.31
C GLU A 261 11.00 8.06 -18.80
N PRO A 262 11.92 8.92 -18.34
CA PRO A 262 12.25 8.99 -16.93
C PRO A 262 11.05 9.55 -16.16
N ALA A 263 10.44 8.71 -15.32
CA ALA A 263 9.53 9.17 -14.27
C ALA A 263 10.25 10.24 -13.45
N GLN A 264 9.65 11.43 -13.35
CA GLN A 264 10.18 12.51 -12.52
C GLN A 264 10.25 12.01 -11.07
N SER A 265 11.45 12.06 -10.51
CA SER A 265 11.80 11.47 -9.22
C SER A 265 10.92 12.00 -8.08
N MET A 266 10.28 11.12 -7.31
CA MET A 266 9.77 11.48 -5.98
C MET A 266 10.80 11.10 -4.91
N PRO A 267 11.48 12.07 -4.27
CA PRO A 267 12.25 11.80 -3.08
C PRO A 267 11.28 11.85 -1.89
N TYR A 268 10.95 10.66 -1.35
CA TYR A 268 10.21 10.44 -0.10
C TYR A 268 8.70 10.73 -0.16
N ARG A 269 7.90 9.87 0.48
CA ARG A 269 6.43 9.97 0.43
C ARG A 269 5.89 10.94 1.50
N PRO A 270 5.05 11.92 1.12
CA PRO A 270 4.55 12.99 2.00
C PRO A 270 3.47 12.56 3.01
N ARG A 271 3.04 13.48 3.89
CA ARG A 271 2.02 13.24 4.94
C ARG A 271 0.66 12.83 4.35
N ILE A 272 -0.04 11.90 5.02
CA ILE A 272 -1.43 11.53 4.72
C ILE A 272 -2.37 12.29 5.67
N GLU A 273 -3.35 13.01 5.12
CA GLU A 273 -4.35 13.74 5.91
C GLU A 273 -5.78 13.42 5.47
N PRO A 274 -6.77 13.44 6.39
CA PRO A 274 -8.17 13.35 6.01
C PRO A 274 -8.58 14.49 5.08
N VAL A 275 -9.42 14.20 4.09
CA VAL A 275 -10.04 15.25 3.29
C VAL A 275 -11.17 15.87 4.10
N SER A 276 -11.07 17.16 4.44
CA SER A 276 -12.10 17.84 5.23
C SER A 276 -13.47 17.83 4.52
N GLY A 277 -14.49 17.31 5.21
CA GLY A 277 -15.89 17.33 4.77
C GLY A 277 -16.35 16.19 3.85
N ALA A 278 -15.65 15.05 3.81
CA ALA A 278 -16.09 13.81 3.14
C ALA A 278 -16.85 12.86 4.08
#